data_AF-A0A535TM63-F1
#
_entry.id   AF-A0A535TM63-F1
#
_cell.length_a   1.000
_cell.length_b   1.000
_cell.length_c   1.000
_cell.angle_alpha   90.00
_cell.angle_beta   90.00
_cell.angle_gamma   90.00
#
_symmetry.space_group_name_H-M   'P 1'
#
loop_
_entity.id
_entity.type
_entity.pdbx_description
1 polymer ?
#
loop_
_entity_poly.entity_id
_entity_poly.type
_entity_poly.pdbx_seq_one_letter_code
_entity_poly.pdbx_strand_id
1 'polypeptide(L)'
;MFLACPNRCSTNRFELWNASVFVDSLGRYLDYKAVDAPLYRCTECGSPAVDLGEVAGAMATDREEQKNPVREYACPSCEELFSAPKDQTLVVCPSCGQTFPVTDAP
;
A
#
# COMPACT_ATOMS: atom_id res chain seq x y z
N MET A 1 13.35 -0.85 -9.84
CA MET A 1 12.79 -2.22 -9.85
C MET A 1 13.81 -3.22 -9.32
N PHE A 2 13.46 -3.93 -8.27
CA PHE A 2 14.18 -5.01 -7.63
C PHE A 2 13.25 -6.22 -7.49
N LEU A 3 13.20 -7.07 -8.52
CA LEU A 3 12.31 -8.22 -8.54
C LEU A 3 12.82 -9.34 -7.64
N ALA A 4 11.92 -9.89 -6.82
CA ALA A 4 12.18 -11.04 -5.97
C ALA A 4 11.13 -12.13 -6.20
N CYS A 5 11.58 -13.38 -6.20
CA CYS A 5 10.70 -14.54 -6.19
C CYS A 5 10.26 -14.82 -4.74
N PRO A 6 8.95 -14.87 -4.42
CA PRO A 6 8.49 -15.15 -3.05
C PRO A 6 8.88 -16.56 -2.59
N ASN A 7 9.06 -17.50 -3.52
CA ASN A 7 9.56 -18.85 -3.26
C ASN A 7 11.09 -18.93 -3.11
N ARG A 8 11.79 -17.79 -3.12
CA ARG A 8 13.25 -17.67 -2.91
C ARG A 8 14.11 -18.47 -3.90
N CYS A 9 13.64 -18.63 -5.14
CA CYS A 9 14.45 -19.23 -6.20
C CYS A 9 15.68 -18.32 -6.49
N SER A 10 16.89 -18.89 -6.55
CA SER A 10 18.17 -18.17 -6.71
C SER A 10 18.55 -17.80 -8.15
N THR A 11 17.59 -17.93 -9.07
CA THR A 11 17.74 -17.77 -10.52
C THR A 11 17.94 -16.33 -10.97
N ASN A 12 17.36 -15.34 -10.26
CA ASN A 12 17.31 -13.93 -10.67
C ASN A 12 16.83 -13.70 -12.13
N ARG A 13 16.15 -14.69 -12.74
CA ARG A 13 15.57 -14.60 -14.08
C ARG A 13 14.05 -14.54 -14.00
N PHE A 14 13.49 -13.53 -14.66
CA PHE A 14 12.06 -13.25 -14.67
C PHE A 14 11.57 -12.96 -16.10
N GLU A 15 10.32 -13.30 -16.38
CA GLU A 15 9.66 -13.06 -17.66
C GLU A 15 8.46 -12.14 -17.49
N LEU A 16 8.18 -11.31 -18.49
CA LEU A 16 6.93 -10.54 -18.56
C LEU A 16 5.76 -11.50 -18.76
N TRP A 17 4.76 -11.42 -17.90
CA TRP A 17 3.60 -12.31 -17.91
C TRP A 17 2.38 -11.69 -18.60
N ASN A 18 2.20 -10.37 -18.53
CA ASN A 18 1.03 -9.67 -19.07
C ASN A 18 1.35 -8.81 -20.31
N ALA A 19 2.34 -9.20 -21.11
CA ALA A 19 2.62 -8.55 -22.39
C ALA A 19 1.57 -8.93 -23.44
N SER A 20 1.07 -7.94 -24.19
CA SER A 20 0.33 -8.23 -25.42
C SER A 20 1.30 -8.60 -26.53
N VAL A 21 0.97 -9.63 -27.30
CA VAL A 21 1.75 -10.08 -28.46
C VAL A 21 0.96 -9.78 -29.72
N PHE A 22 1.60 -9.13 -30.68
CA PHE A 22 1.04 -8.77 -31.97
C PHE A 22 1.53 -9.76 -33.03
N VAL A 23 0.59 -10.22 -33.85
CA VAL A 23 0.86 -11.14 -34.95
C VAL A 23 0.23 -10.62 -36.24
N ASP A 24 0.77 -11.04 -37.38
CA ASP A 24 0.16 -10.74 -38.68
C ASP A 24 -1.07 -11.63 -38.96
N SER A 25 -1.70 -11.44 -40.13
CA SER A 25 -2.87 -12.22 -40.55
C SER A 25 -2.60 -13.72 -40.74
N LEU A 26 -1.33 -14.13 -40.80
CA LEU A 26 -0.90 -15.53 -40.88
C LEU A 26 -0.46 -16.08 -39.51
N GLY A 27 -0.59 -15.29 -38.43
CA GLY A 27 -0.19 -15.67 -37.08
C GLY A 27 1.32 -15.58 -36.82
N ARG A 28 2.09 -14.95 -37.72
CA ARG A 28 3.54 -14.76 -37.52
C ARG A 28 3.77 -13.62 -36.54
N TYR A 29 4.71 -13.83 -35.62
CA TYR A 29 5.11 -12.83 -34.64
C TYR A 29 5.56 -11.53 -35.31
N LEU A 30 5.05 -10.40 -34.80
CA LEU A 30 5.47 -9.07 -35.22
C LEU A 30 6.18 -8.35 -34.08
N ASP A 31 5.50 -8.22 -32.93
CA ASP A 31 6.02 -7.45 -31.80
C ASP A 31 5.33 -7.86 -30.48
N TYR A 32 5.84 -7.35 -29.36
CA TYR A 32 5.15 -7.36 -28.08
C TYR A 32 5.13 -5.97 -27.47
N LYS A 33 4.09 -5.67 -26.70
CA LYS A 33 4.02 -4.43 -25.91
C LYS A 33 3.84 -4.76 -24.44
N ALA A 34 4.76 -4.27 -23.62
CA ALA A 34 4.59 -4.25 -22.18
C ALA A 34 3.48 -3.25 -21.82
N VAL A 35 2.62 -3.64 -20.88
CA VAL A 35 1.62 -2.73 -20.31
C VAL A 35 2.28 -1.83 -19.24
N ASP A 36 1.65 -0.70 -18.91
CA ASP A 36 2.20 0.29 -17.97
C ASP A 36 2.43 -0.29 -16.55
N ALA A 37 1.70 -1.34 -16.18
CA ALA A 37 1.90 -2.13 -14.95
C ALA A 37 2.35 -3.57 -15.28
N PRO A 38 3.62 -3.79 -15.63
CA PRO A 38 4.10 -5.11 -16.05
C PRO A 38 4.14 -6.08 -14.87
N LEU A 39 3.53 -7.25 -15.07
CA LEU A 39 3.61 -8.38 -14.15
C LEU A 39 4.76 -9.28 -14.59
N TYR A 40 5.61 -9.64 -13.64
CA TYR A 40 6.73 -10.53 -13.88
C TYR A 40 6.49 -11.87 -13.20
N ARG A 41 7.02 -12.95 -13.77
CA ARG A 41 7.03 -14.29 -13.15
C ARG A 41 8.43 -14.87 -13.10
N CYS A 42 8.72 -15.63 -12.05
CA CYS A 42 9.96 -16.39 -11.91
C CYS A 42 10.03 -17.48 -13.00
N THR A 43 11.17 -17.61 -13.69
CA THR A 43 11.28 -18.62 -14.76
C THR A 43 11.47 -20.05 -14.24
N GLU A 44 11.84 -20.22 -12.97
CA GLU A 44 12.02 -21.54 -12.35
C GLU A 44 10.72 -22.11 -11.81
N CYS A 45 9.95 -21.32 -11.06
CA CYS A 45 8.76 -21.82 -10.36
C CYS A 45 7.44 -21.22 -10.88
N GLY A 46 7.49 -20.30 -11.85
CA GLY A 46 6.31 -19.64 -12.41
C GLY A 46 5.59 -18.68 -11.48
N SER A 47 6.05 -18.52 -10.24
CA SER A 47 5.41 -17.64 -9.25
C SER A 47 5.51 -16.16 -9.67
N PRO A 48 4.45 -15.35 -9.46
CA PRO A 48 4.52 -13.91 -9.67
C PRO A 48 5.62 -13.28 -8.82
N ALA A 49 6.48 -12.50 -9.45
CA ALA A 49 7.55 -11.78 -8.78
C ALA A 49 6.99 -10.51 -8.11
N VAL A 50 7.62 -10.13 -7.00
CA VAL A 50 7.33 -8.89 -6.28
C VAL A 50 8.46 -7.90 -6.52
N ASP A 51 8.11 -6.63 -6.80
CA ASP A 51 9.12 -5.56 -6.88
C ASP A 51 9.35 -4.99 -5.47
N LEU A 52 10.52 -5.27 -4.90
CA LEU A 52 10.93 -4.78 -3.60
C LEU A 52 11.62 -3.39 -3.65
N GLY A 53 11.79 -2.82 -4.85
CA GLY A 53 12.47 -1.53 -5.03
C GLY A 53 11.70 -0.37 -4.40
N GLU A 54 10.37 -0.43 -4.45
CA GLU A 54 9.49 0.61 -3.89
C GLU A 54 9.17 0.39 -2.41
N VAL A 55 9.52 -0.75 -1.83
CA VAL A 55 9.17 -1.10 -0.44
C VAL A 55 9.73 -0.09 0.55
N ALA A 56 10.98 0.34 0.37
CA ALA A 56 11.58 1.34 1.25
C ALA A 56 10.83 2.68 1.20
N GLY A 57 10.38 3.10 0.01
CA GLY A 57 9.59 4.31 -0.18
C GLY A 57 8.20 4.18 0.45
N ALA A 58 7.50 3.07 0.19
CA ALA A 58 6.19 2.79 0.80
C ALA A 58 6.27 2.77 2.33
N MET A 59 7.26 2.08 2.91
CA MET A 59 7.45 2.05 4.37
C MET A 59 7.78 3.43 4.96
N ALA A 60 8.45 4.31 4.20
CA ALA A 60 8.70 5.68 4.64
C ALA A 60 7.39 6.48 4.65
N THR A 61 6.57 6.37 3.62
CA THR A 61 5.23 6.99 3.57
C THR A 61 4.35 6.51 4.71
N ASP A 62 4.24 5.19 4.91
CA ASP A 62 3.46 4.60 6.01
C ASP A 62 3.93 5.13 7.37
N ARG A 63 5.25 5.33 7.54
CA ARG A 63 5.81 5.91 8.76
C ARG A 63 5.43 7.38 8.92
N GLU A 64 5.44 8.18 7.87
CA GLU A 64 5.01 9.58 7.92
C GLU A 64 3.51 9.67 8.26
N GLU A 65 2.66 8.83 7.68
CA GLU A 65 1.23 8.77 8.01
C GLU A 65 0.98 8.40 9.48
N GLN A 66 1.82 7.52 10.03
CA GLN A 66 1.78 7.15 11.45
C GLN A 66 2.31 8.24 12.41
N LYS A 67 2.97 9.31 11.93
CA LYS A 67 3.50 10.36 12.81
C LYS A 67 2.42 11.21 13.47
N ASN A 68 1.20 11.25 12.92
CA ASN A 68 0.07 11.94 13.55
C ASN A 68 -1.00 10.91 13.95
N PRO A 69 -0.75 10.10 15.00
CA PRO A 69 -1.68 9.07 15.40
C PRO A 69 -3.01 9.73 15.79
N VAL A 70 -4.07 9.29 15.12
CA VAL A 70 -5.43 9.65 15.47
C VAL A 70 -5.86 8.73 16.61
N ARG A 71 -6.46 9.32 17.66
CA ARG A 71 -7.02 8.58 18.79
C ARG A 71 -8.54 8.64 18.71
N GLU A 72 -9.18 7.55 19.10
CA GLU A 72 -10.64 7.52 19.28
C GLU A 72 -11.02 8.09 20.66
N TYR A 73 -12.04 8.94 20.66
CA TYR A 73 -12.61 9.59 21.83
C TYR A 73 -14.12 9.32 21.88
N ALA A 74 -14.63 9.13 23.09
CA ALA A 74 -16.07 9.10 23.36
C ALA A 74 -16.51 10.44 23.96
N CYS A 75 -17.52 11.08 23.38
CA CYS A 75 -18.05 12.32 23.91
C CYS A 75 -18.78 12.09 25.26
N PRO A 76 -18.43 12.79 26.35
CA PRO A 76 -19.08 12.58 27.64
C PRO A 76 -20.52 13.10 27.71
N SER A 77 -20.99 13.92 26.75
CA SER A 77 -22.38 14.42 26.72
C SER A 77 -23.30 13.67 25.77
N CYS A 78 -22.82 13.24 24.61
CA CYS A 78 -23.67 12.60 23.59
C CYS A 78 -23.24 11.18 23.24
N GLU A 79 -22.18 10.68 23.86
CA GLU A 79 -21.65 9.32 23.70
C GLU A 79 -21.16 8.97 22.28
N GLU A 80 -21.12 9.96 21.37
CA GLU A 80 -20.58 9.79 20.03
C GLU A 80 -19.09 9.39 20.09
N LEU A 81 -18.74 8.36 19.30
CA LEU A 81 -17.36 7.93 19.08
C LEU A 81 -16.80 8.65 17.86
N PHE A 82 -15.65 9.30 18.03
CA PHE A 82 -15.01 10.01 16.93
C PHE A 82 -13.49 10.01 17.07
N SER A 83 -12.83 10.34 15.97
CA SER A 83 -11.37 10.33 15.82
C SER A 83 -10.83 11.75 15.85
N ALA A 84 -9.79 12.01 16.65
CA ALA A 84 -9.09 13.30 16.67
C ALA A 84 -7.57 13.13 16.90
N PRO A 85 -6.72 14.11 16.48
CA PRO A 85 -5.28 14.07 16.74
C PRO A 85 -4.95 13.85 18.22
N LYS A 86 -4.03 12.92 18.51
CA LYS A 86 -3.68 12.48 19.88
C LYS A 86 -3.07 13.58 20.74
N ASP A 87 -2.34 14.52 20.14
CA ASP A 87 -1.52 15.51 20.87
C ASP A 87 -2.31 16.73 21.38
N GLN A 88 -3.64 16.63 21.47
CA GLN A 88 -4.51 17.71 21.91
C GLN A 88 -4.86 17.56 23.39
N THR A 89 -4.82 18.66 24.14
CA THR A 89 -5.27 18.72 25.54
C THR A 89 -6.77 18.95 25.68
N LEU A 90 -7.40 19.52 24.64
CA LEU A 90 -8.83 19.80 24.55
C LEU A 90 -9.34 19.27 23.21
N VAL A 91 -10.48 18.57 23.24
CA VAL A 91 -11.11 18.02 22.05
C VAL A 91 -12.55 18.54 21.95
N VAL A 92 -12.99 18.83 20.72
CA VAL A 92 -14.36 19.28 20.42
C VAL A 92 -15.10 18.13 19.74
N CYS A 93 -16.25 17.74 20.29
CA CYS A 93 -17.11 16.73 19.67
C CYS A 93 -17.72 17.28 18.36
N PRO A 94 -17.56 16.59 17.22
CA PRO A 94 -18.13 17.04 15.95
C PRO A 94 -19.65 16.92 15.87
N SER A 95 -20.26 16.07 16.71
CA SER A 95 -21.71 15.83 16.71
C SER A 95 -22.47 16.87 17.53
N CYS A 96 -22.04 17.16 18.77
CA CYS A 96 -22.75 18.06 19.68
C CYS A 96 -22.03 19.38 20.00
N GLY A 97 -20.79 19.57 19.53
CA GLY A 97 -20.00 20.79 19.77
C GLY A 97 -19.43 20.92 21.19
N GLN A 98 -19.63 19.93 22.07
CA GLN A 98 -19.06 19.97 23.41
C GLN A 98 -17.52 19.95 23.36
N THR A 99 -16.89 20.86 24.10
CA THR A 99 -15.44 20.85 24.32
C THR A 99 -15.14 20.20 25.67
N PHE A 100 -14.21 19.24 25.72
CA PHE A 100 -13.82 18.57 26.96
C PHE A 100 -12.30 18.27 27.00
N PRO A 101 -11.69 18.27 28.19
CA PRO A 101 -10.28 17.93 28.35
C PRO A 101 -10.07 16.42 28.15
N VAL A 102 -8.95 16.06 27.55
CA VAL A 102 -8.51 14.68 27.42
C VAL A 102 -7.19 14.52 28.16
N THR A 103 -7.20 13.74 29.23
CA THR A 103 -5.98 13.32 29.91
C THR A 103 -5.42 12.13 29.14
N ASP A 104 -4.13 12.16 28.80
CA ASP A 104 -3.40 10.95 28.45
C ASP A 104 -3.53 10.00 29.64
N ALA A 105 -4.36 8.97 29.50
CA ALA A 105 -4.35 7.87 30.43
C ALA A 105 -3.04 7.10 30.16
N PRO A 106 -2.24 6.81 31.20
CA PRO A 106 -0.99 6.07 31.06
C PRO A 106 -1.20 4.67 30.47
#